data_AF-S6FFL5-F1
#
_entry.id   AF-S6FFL5-F1
#
_cell.length_a   1.000
_cell.length_b   1.000
_cell.length_c   1.000
_cell.angle_alpha   90.00
_cell.angle_beta   90.00
_cell.angle_gamma   90.00
#
_symmetry.space_group_name_H-M   'P 1'
#
loop_
_entity.id
_entity.type
_entity.pdbx_description
1 polymer ?
#
loop_
_entity_poly.entity_id
_entity_poly.type
_entity_poly.pdbx_seq_one_letter_code
_entity_poly.pdbx_strand_id
1 'polypeptide(L)'
;MSYEKQTWNKYDELKTEEENIENGAVVTDNRMNHIEDGIYSHTIDISNPHKVTAAQIGLGNVQNFGLATEDEAKQGISNAKYMTPSLTQAVLSANINSIAYANSADGTDGFTTAYPNLNLLKSTKSQAYTSTGTASNSSSNIYQLDGVLANILNKQLTITYNYAITNSSGTWSGTIRPTYGFGGANQSVSNTNLSGTHKETITLTDVSQTSYGITTSGLPAGTKVTITNLKVEFGSISTPWIPSSSEVTTADWPKYIGFSNTIKTNKSASDYTWFPVKDSELTNKVDSHVNNKANPHSVTASQVGAYSKTEADVKFATGQSLTDLSSIVLHNTGDETISGKKTFSEVVDMPKFADSYVAFFANKGSGNTVTFTAPWDCTAEVELFYHGWGYSGGEWEIGISAPSSLTKIYEATGYTNGHNSQAMAMPAKAIYSGLTKGQQYTFDKRDVSGRAGGSSRPMMIVKLYRN
;
A
#
# COMPACT_ATOMS: atom_id res chain seq x y z
N MET A 1 -7.20 -36.01 21.41
CA MET A 1 -6.61 -35.80 22.75
C MET A 1 -7.75 -35.79 23.74
N SER A 2 -7.89 -36.80 24.60
CA SER A 2 -8.87 -36.74 25.69
C SER A 2 -8.31 -35.82 26.76
N TYR A 3 -8.98 -34.71 27.01
CA TYR A 3 -8.68 -33.87 28.17
C TYR A 3 -9.08 -34.65 29.42
N GLU A 4 -8.12 -34.96 30.29
CA GLU A 4 -8.46 -35.29 31.68
C GLU A 4 -9.01 -34.02 32.33
N LYS A 5 -10.27 -34.08 32.75
CA LYS A 5 -10.95 -32.94 33.38
C LYS A 5 -10.28 -32.68 34.74
N GLN A 6 -9.45 -31.65 34.82
CA GLN A 6 -8.88 -31.21 36.11
C GLN A 6 -10.04 -30.87 37.06
N THR A 7 -10.14 -31.63 38.15
CA THR A 7 -11.14 -31.44 39.20
C THR A 7 -10.57 -30.42 40.18
N TRP A 8 -10.99 -29.17 40.04
CA TRP A 8 -10.65 -28.12 40.98
C TRP A 8 -11.52 -28.28 42.24
N ASN A 9 -10.89 -28.21 43.42
CA ASN A 9 -11.62 -28.20 44.69
C ASN A 9 -12.34 -26.85 44.85
N LYS A 10 -13.56 -26.86 45.37
CA LYS A 10 -14.37 -25.65 45.55
C LYS A 10 -13.72 -24.70 46.56
N TYR A 11 -13.80 -23.40 46.27
CA TYR A 11 -13.38 -22.34 47.19
C TYR A 11 -14.36 -22.27 48.36
N ASP A 12 -13.85 -22.39 49.59
CA ASP A 12 -14.66 -22.38 50.82
C ASP A 12 -14.55 -21.01 51.49
N GLU A 13 -15.66 -20.25 51.49
CA GLU A 13 -15.72 -18.90 52.07
C GLU A 13 -15.51 -18.87 53.59
N LEU A 14 -15.55 -20.03 54.25
CA LEU A 14 -15.30 -20.15 55.70
C LEU A 14 -13.83 -20.41 56.05
N LYS A 15 -12.96 -20.61 55.05
CA LYS A 15 -11.52 -20.85 55.22
C LYS A 15 -10.71 -19.62 54.86
N THR A 16 -9.51 -19.52 55.41
CA THR A 16 -8.56 -18.46 55.07
C THR A 16 -7.99 -18.67 53.66
N GLU A 17 -7.48 -17.60 53.04
CA GLU A 17 -6.92 -17.63 51.67
C GLU A 17 -5.79 -18.66 51.55
N GLU A 18 -4.94 -18.77 52.58
CA GLU A 18 -3.84 -19.73 52.65
C GLU A 18 -4.34 -21.18 52.72
N GLU A 19 -5.41 -21.46 53.47
CA GLU A 19 -6.04 -22.79 53.54
C GLU A 19 -6.75 -23.18 52.23
N ASN A 20 -7.31 -22.20 51.50
CA ASN A 20 -7.91 -22.43 50.19
C ASN A 20 -6.85 -22.69 49.11
N ILE A 21 -5.71 -21.97 49.15
CA ILE A 21 -4.55 -22.19 48.28
C ILE A 21 -3.96 -23.59 48.50
N GLU A 22 -3.79 -24.02 49.76
CA GLU A 22 -3.24 -25.34 50.09
C GLU A 22 -4.16 -26.49 49.67
N ASN A 23 -5.49 -26.28 49.68
CA ASN A 23 -6.48 -27.23 49.15
C ASN A 23 -6.60 -27.18 47.60
N GLY A 24 -5.81 -26.36 46.91
CA GLY A 24 -5.86 -26.22 45.45
C GLY A 24 -7.09 -25.49 44.92
N ALA A 25 -7.83 -24.78 45.78
CA ALA A 25 -8.99 -23.97 45.43
C ALA A 25 -8.54 -22.53 45.13
N VAL A 26 -7.90 -22.32 43.97
CA VAL A 26 -7.24 -21.05 43.58
C VAL A 26 -8.16 -20.09 42.81
N VAL A 27 -9.40 -20.49 42.55
CA VAL A 27 -10.36 -19.78 41.69
C VAL A 27 -11.74 -19.89 42.33
N THR A 28 -12.42 -18.77 42.57
CA THR A 28 -13.78 -18.75 43.14
C THR A 28 -14.79 -19.39 42.18
N ASP A 29 -15.88 -19.99 42.71
CA ASP A 29 -16.97 -20.59 41.89
C ASP A 29 -17.46 -19.61 40.80
N ASN A 30 -17.52 -18.31 41.11
CA ASN A 30 -17.90 -17.25 40.17
C ASN A 30 -16.92 -17.11 38.97
N ARG A 31 -15.61 -17.26 39.18
CA ARG A 31 -14.62 -17.15 38.10
C ARG A 31 -14.61 -18.40 37.21
N MET A 32 -14.86 -19.58 37.77
CA MET A 32 -14.98 -20.81 36.96
C MET A 32 -16.26 -20.85 36.14
N ASN A 33 -17.41 -20.44 36.71
CA ASN A 33 -18.67 -20.35 35.96
C ASN A 33 -18.55 -19.42 34.75
N HIS A 34 -17.87 -18.27 34.91
CA HIS A 34 -17.66 -17.32 33.82
C HIS A 34 -16.78 -17.88 32.68
N ILE A 35 -15.86 -18.81 32.98
CA ILE A 35 -15.01 -19.46 31.96
C ILE A 35 -15.77 -20.56 31.24
N GLU A 36 -16.52 -21.40 31.97
CA GLU A 36 -17.34 -22.47 31.37
C GLU A 36 -18.44 -21.89 30.48
N ASP A 37 -19.14 -20.84 30.93
CA ASP A 37 -20.16 -20.15 30.14
C ASP A 37 -19.56 -19.47 28.90
N GLY A 38 -18.38 -18.85 29.05
CA GLY A 38 -17.67 -18.22 27.93
C GLY A 38 -17.22 -19.21 26.86
N ILE A 39 -16.69 -20.36 27.27
CA ILE A 39 -16.28 -21.44 26.34
C ILE A 39 -17.51 -22.08 25.71
N TYR A 40 -18.56 -22.37 26.49
CA TYR A 40 -19.79 -22.94 25.97
C TYR A 40 -20.42 -22.02 24.92
N SER A 41 -20.55 -20.72 25.23
CA SER A 41 -21.01 -19.67 24.30
C SER A 41 -20.18 -19.62 23.01
N HIS A 42 -18.85 -19.65 23.12
CA HIS A 42 -17.97 -19.70 21.95
C HIS A 42 -18.15 -20.99 21.13
N THR A 43 -18.28 -22.15 21.77
CA THR A 43 -18.44 -23.43 21.05
C THR A 43 -19.78 -23.58 20.33
N ILE A 44 -20.82 -22.89 20.81
CA ILE A 44 -22.13 -22.84 20.14
C ILE A 44 -22.24 -21.67 19.16
N ASP A 45 -21.31 -20.70 19.21
CA ASP A 45 -21.21 -19.61 18.24
C ASP A 45 -20.76 -20.15 16.88
N ILE A 46 -21.75 -20.47 16.06
CA ILE A 46 -21.60 -20.85 14.66
C ILE A 46 -21.76 -19.64 13.72
N SER A 47 -21.81 -18.42 14.28
CA SER A 47 -21.61 -17.22 13.49
C SER A 47 -20.10 -16.98 13.36
N ASN A 48 -19.68 -16.28 12.30
CA ASN A 48 -18.28 -16.04 11.93
C ASN A 48 -17.36 -15.90 13.18
N PRO A 49 -16.41 -16.84 13.42
CA PRO A 49 -15.65 -17.59 12.41
C PRO A 49 -16.06 -19.03 12.12
N HIS A 50 -16.96 -19.66 12.87
CA HIS A 50 -17.31 -21.06 12.61
C HIS A 50 -18.40 -21.16 11.53
N LYS A 51 -18.23 -22.03 10.52
CA LYS A 51 -19.24 -22.34 9.48
C LYS A 51 -19.72 -21.14 8.65
N VAL A 52 -18.79 -20.29 8.24
CA VAL A 52 -19.05 -19.16 7.32
C VAL A 52 -19.71 -19.65 6.02
N THR A 53 -20.89 -19.12 5.71
CA THR A 53 -21.66 -19.40 4.50
C THR A 53 -21.18 -18.53 3.33
N ALA A 54 -21.44 -18.97 2.10
CA ALA A 54 -21.17 -18.16 0.91
C ALA A 54 -21.85 -16.78 0.97
N ALA A 55 -23.04 -16.69 1.55
CA ALA A 55 -23.74 -15.42 1.77
C ALA A 55 -22.97 -14.48 2.72
N GLN A 56 -22.39 -15.02 3.80
CA GLN A 56 -21.64 -14.23 4.79
C GLN A 56 -20.34 -13.62 4.22
N ILE A 57 -19.78 -14.19 3.16
CA ILE A 57 -18.60 -13.64 2.45
C ILE A 57 -18.96 -12.97 1.12
N GLY A 58 -20.24 -12.67 0.87
CA GLY A 58 -20.68 -12.00 -0.35
C GLY A 58 -20.64 -12.85 -1.63
N LEU A 59 -20.44 -14.16 -1.51
CA LEU A 59 -20.40 -15.13 -2.61
C LEU A 59 -21.72 -15.88 -2.82
N GLY A 60 -22.84 -15.42 -2.26
CA GLY A 60 -24.14 -16.11 -2.32
C GLY A 60 -24.67 -16.37 -3.73
N ASN A 61 -24.24 -15.58 -4.72
CA ASN A 61 -24.60 -15.76 -6.14
C ASN A 61 -23.64 -16.67 -6.91
N VAL A 62 -22.49 -17.02 -6.32
CA VAL A 62 -21.46 -17.86 -6.97
C VAL A 62 -21.87 -19.31 -6.79
N GLN A 63 -22.15 -19.98 -7.91
CA GLN A 63 -22.46 -21.40 -7.93
C GLN A 63 -21.16 -22.22 -7.84
N ASN A 64 -21.20 -23.37 -7.19
CA ASN A 64 -20.04 -24.27 -7.10
C ASN A 64 -19.93 -25.15 -8.35
N PHE A 65 -19.79 -24.52 -9.52
CA PHE A 65 -19.64 -25.23 -10.79
C PHE A 65 -18.16 -25.36 -11.17
N GLY A 66 -17.80 -26.51 -11.74
CA GLY A 66 -16.49 -26.69 -12.36
C GLY A 66 -16.41 -26.00 -13.73
N LEU A 67 -15.19 -25.88 -14.26
CA LEU A 67 -15.00 -25.49 -15.66
C LEU A 67 -15.53 -26.59 -16.60
N ALA A 68 -16.09 -26.19 -17.74
CA ALA A 68 -16.40 -27.12 -18.82
C ALA A 68 -15.10 -27.70 -19.41
N THR A 69 -15.15 -28.94 -19.88
CA THR A 69 -14.17 -29.47 -20.83
C THR A 69 -14.39 -28.85 -22.21
N GLU A 70 -13.42 -28.99 -23.12
CA GLU A 70 -13.56 -28.47 -24.48
C GLU A 70 -14.74 -29.10 -25.23
N ASP A 71 -15.00 -30.39 -25.04
CA ASP A 71 -16.12 -31.09 -25.66
C ASP A 71 -17.47 -30.67 -25.07
N GLU A 72 -17.57 -30.54 -23.74
CA GLU A 72 -18.76 -30.00 -23.08
C GLU A 72 -19.04 -28.56 -23.55
N ALA A 73 -17.99 -27.75 -23.73
CA ALA A 73 -18.10 -26.39 -24.23
C ALA A 73 -18.61 -26.35 -25.68
N LYS A 74 -18.06 -27.20 -26.57
CA LYS A 74 -18.48 -27.31 -27.98
C LYS A 74 -19.93 -27.76 -28.14
N GLN A 75 -20.43 -28.60 -27.24
CA GLN A 75 -21.83 -29.02 -27.23
C GLN A 75 -22.78 -27.91 -26.77
N GLY A 76 -22.35 -27.07 -25.82
CA GLY A 76 -23.12 -25.90 -25.37
C GLY A 76 -24.43 -26.23 -24.65
N ILE A 77 -24.56 -27.45 -24.09
CA ILE A 77 -25.82 -27.95 -23.50
C ILE A 77 -25.91 -27.80 -21.97
N SER A 78 -24.79 -27.60 -21.28
CA SER A 78 -24.75 -27.61 -19.82
C SER A 78 -24.91 -26.23 -19.21
N ASN A 79 -25.88 -26.08 -18.31
CA ASN A 79 -26.08 -24.88 -17.48
C ASN A 79 -25.36 -24.97 -16.11
N ALA A 80 -24.60 -26.04 -15.85
CA ALA A 80 -23.95 -26.33 -14.57
C ALA A 80 -22.41 -26.33 -14.66
N LYS A 81 -21.86 -25.56 -15.60
CA LYS A 81 -20.42 -25.45 -15.87
C LYS A 81 -20.05 -24.01 -16.20
N TYR A 82 -18.84 -23.60 -15.83
CA TYR A 82 -18.28 -22.30 -16.20
C TYR A 82 -17.45 -22.38 -17.48
N MET A 83 -17.47 -21.29 -18.26
CA MET A 83 -16.69 -21.13 -19.48
C MET A 83 -15.46 -20.26 -19.22
N THR A 84 -14.32 -20.62 -19.80
CA THR A 84 -13.13 -19.75 -19.83
C THR A 84 -13.04 -19.05 -21.19
N PRO A 85 -12.33 -17.92 -21.31
CA PRO A 85 -12.07 -17.30 -22.60
C PRO A 85 -11.46 -18.26 -23.63
N SER A 86 -10.60 -19.19 -23.20
CA SER A 86 -10.01 -20.22 -24.07
C SER A 86 -11.04 -21.22 -24.57
N LEU A 87 -11.98 -21.65 -23.73
CA LEU A 87 -13.03 -22.57 -24.15
C LEU A 87 -14.01 -21.86 -25.10
N THR A 88 -14.38 -20.61 -24.83
CA THR A 88 -15.17 -19.79 -25.77
C THR A 88 -14.50 -19.70 -27.14
N GLN A 89 -13.17 -19.49 -27.17
CA GLN A 89 -12.42 -19.47 -28.42
C GLN A 89 -12.44 -20.83 -29.12
N ALA A 90 -12.29 -21.95 -28.39
CA ALA A 90 -12.34 -23.29 -28.97
C ALA A 90 -13.71 -23.60 -29.61
N VAL A 91 -14.81 -23.20 -28.96
CA VAL A 91 -16.16 -23.32 -29.52
C VAL A 91 -16.30 -22.49 -30.79
N LEU A 92 -15.82 -21.25 -30.77
CA LEU A 92 -15.89 -20.35 -31.92
C LEU A 92 -15.09 -20.91 -33.11
N SER A 93 -13.86 -21.37 -32.87
CA SER A 93 -12.98 -21.93 -33.88
C SER A 93 -13.51 -23.25 -34.47
N ALA A 94 -14.09 -24.12 -33.65
CA ALA A 94 -14.64 -25.39 -34.12
C ALA A 94 -15.93 -25.21 -34.95
N ASN A 95 -16.65 -24.10 -34.76
CA ASN A 95 -17.92 -23.84 -35.41
C ASN A 95 -17.85 -22.81 -36.56
N ILE A 96 -16.67 -22.30 -36.92
CA ILE A 96 -16.50 -21.44 -38.10
C ILE A 96 -15.76 -22.22 -39.18
N ASN A 97 -16.50 -22.71 -40.19
CA ASN A 97 -15.93 -23.46 -41.31
C ASN A 97 -15.48 -22.56 -42.46
N SER A 98 -16.02 -21.36 -42.57
CA SER A 98 -15.60 -20.38 -43.57
C SER A 98 -16.00 -18.97 -43.18
N ILE A 99 -15.20 -18.01 -43.65
CA ILE A 99 -15.43 -16.57 -43.52
C ILE A 99 -15.73 -15.99 -44.90
N ALA A 100 -16.59 -14.98 -44.95
CA ALA A 100 -16.85 -14.17 -46.12
C ALA A 100 -16.94 -12.69 -45.74
N TYR A 101 -16.91 -11.82 -46.75
CA TYR A 101 -16.97 -10.38 -46.61
C TYR A 101 -17.99 -9.80 -47.60
N ALA A 102 -18.62 -8.70 -47.21
CA ALA A 102 -19.62 -8.01 -48.03
C ALA A 102 -19.76 -6.54 -47.62
N ASN A 103 -20.47 -5.76 -48.44
CA ASN A 103 -20.76 -4.35 -48.24
C ASN A 103 -22.15 -4.08 -47.67
N SER A 104 -22.98 -5.13 -47.52
CA SER A 104 -24.38 -5.07 -47.10
C SER A 104 -24.68 -6.07 -45.98
N ALA A 105 -25.73 -5.79 -45.20
CA ALA A 105 -26.11 -6.57 -44.02
C ALA A 105 -26.67 -7.97 -44.35
N ASP A 106 -27.15 -8.19 -45.57
CA ASP A 106 -27.59 -9.49 -46.07
C ASP A 106 -26.50 -10.23 -46.86
N GLY A 107 -25.33 -9.61 -47.00
CA GLY A 107 -24.18 -10.16 -47.71
C GLY A 107 -24.27 -10.14 -49.23
N THR A 108 -25.34 -9.61 -49.82
CA THR A 108 -25.59 -9.72 -51.26
C THR A 108 -24.75 -8.76 -52.10
N ASP A 109 -24.47 -7.57 -51.57
CA ASP A 109 -23.57 -6.60 -52.18
C ASP A 109 -22.09 -6.92 -51.88
N GLY A 110 -21.32 -7.21 -52.92
CA GLY A 110 -19.87 -7.40 -52.82
C GLY A 110 -19.43 -8.70 -52.14
N PHE A 111 -20.25 -9.75 -52.14
CA PHE A 111 -19.92 -11.06 -51.55
C PHE A 111 -18.58 -11.59 -52.04
N THR A 112 -17.68 -11.90 -51.12
CA THR A 112 -16.38 -12.52 -51.39
C THR A 112 -15.97 -13.43 -50.24
N THR A 113 -15.27 -14.52 -50.55
CA THR A 113 -14.62 -15.38 -49.54
C THR A 113 -13.14 -15.05 -49.34
N ALA A 114 -12.62 -14.07 -50.07
CA ALA A 114 -11.25 -13.58 -49.96
C ALA A 114 -11.26 -12.11 -49.54
N TYR A 115 -10.47 -11.77 -48.52
CA TYR A 115 -10.34 -10.39 -48.08
C TYR A 115 -9.59 -9.58 -49.15
N PRO A 116 -10.07 -8.37 -49.52
CA PRO A 116 -9.43 -7.58 -50.58
C PRO A 116 -7.99 -7.19 -50.22
N ASN A 117 -7.03 -7.47 -51.11
CA ASN A 117 -5.70 -6.85 -51.03
C ASN A 117 -5.69 -5.50 -51.73
N LEU A 118 -4.87 -4.57 -51.27
CA LEU A 118 -4.67 -3.28 -51.94
C LEU A 118 -4.14 -3.47 -53.36
N ASN A 119 -4.60 -2.60 -54.26
CA ASN A 119 -4.09 -2.57 -55.63
C ASN A 119 -2.70 -1.93 -55.68
N LEU A 120 -1.82 -2.46 -56.51
CA LEU A 120 -0.51 -1.88 -56.76
C LEU A 120 -0.55 -0.75 -57.79
N LEU A 121 -1.66 -0.56 -58.51
CA LEU A 121 -1.82 0.50 -59.51
C LEU A 121 -2.88 1.54 -59.11
N LYS A 122 -2.57 2.81 -59.35
CA LYS A 122 -3.47 3.97 -59.11
C LYS A 122 -4.50 4.15 -60.22
N SER A 123 -5.66 4.71 -59.86
CA SER A 123 -6.68 5.21 -60.78
C SER A 123 -7.22 4.15 -61.75
N THR A 124 -7.44 2.93 -61.23
CA THR A 124 -7.73 1.71 -61.99
C THR A 124 -9.19 1.21 -61.88
N LYS A 125 -10.11 2.03 -61.38
CA LYS A 125 -11.54 1.67 -61.24
C LYS A 125 -12.26 1.51 -62.59
N SER A 126 -12.16 2.52 -63.46
CA SER A 126 -12.74 2.52 -64.81
C SER A 126 -11.93 3.39 -65.77
N GLN A 127 -11.49 2.80 -66.88
CA GLN A 127 -10.62 3.41 -67.88
C GLN A 127 -11.20 3.16 -69.27
N ALA A 128 -10.93 4.05 -70.23
CA ALA A 128 -11.30 3.79 -71.61
C ALA A 128 -10.25 4.30 -72.60
N TYR A 129 -10.15 3.62 -73.73
CA TYR A 129 -9.31 4.01 -74.86
C TYR A 129 -10.05 3.75 -76.17
N THR A 130 -9.99 4.70 -77.10
CA THR A 130 -10.58 4.55 -78.43
C THR A 130 -9.49 4.21 -79.43
N SER A 131 -9.64 3.09 -80.13
CA SER A 131 -8.69 2.68 -81.15
C SER A 131 -8.67 3.67 -82.31
N THR A 132 -7.47 3.99 -82.82
CA THR A 132 -7.27 4.85 -83.98
C THR A 132 -7.13 4.06 -85.28
N GLY A 133 -7.12 2.73 -85.22
CA GLY A 133 -6.96 1.86 -86.37
C GLY A 133 -6.46 0.47 -86.00
N THR A 134 -6.27 -0.39 -87.00
CA THR A 134 -5.91 -1.80 -86.80
C THR A 134 -4.43 -2.01 -86.45
N ALA A 135 -3.58 -1.02 -86.64
CA ALA A 135 -2.19 -1.05 -86.15
C ALA A 135 -2.13 -1.08 -84.62
N SER A 136 -0.96 -1.39 -84.06
CA SER A 136 -0.77 -1.27 -82.61
C SER A 136 -0.80 0.20 -82.20
N ASN A 137 -1.72 0.57 -81.31
CA ASN A 137 -1.86 1.92 -80.80
C ASN A 137 -2.06 1.90 -79.28
N SER A 138 -1.38 2.81 -78.59
CA SER A 138 -1.35 2.85 -77.14
C SER A 138 -1.84 4.20 -76.62
N SER A 139 -2.51 4.19 -75.46
CA SER A 139 -2.82 5.39 -74.71
C SER A 139 -1.55 6.00 -74.11
N SER A 140 -1.64 7.25 -73.64
CA SER A 140 -0.66 7.79 -72.70
C SER A 140 -0.59 6.92 -71.45
N ASN A 141 0.60 6.84 -70.85
CA ASN A 141 0.83 6.08 -69.62
C ASN A 141 0.35 6.89 -68.41
N ILE A 142 -0.85 6.58 -67.92
CA ILE A 142 -1.52 7.33 -66.84
C ILE A 142 -1.74 6.49 -65.58
N TYR A 143 -1.57 5.16 -65.62
CA TYR A 143 -1.71 4.30 -64.44
C TYR A 143 -0.36 4.12 -63.77
N GLN A 144 -0.18 4.72 -62.60
CA GLN A 144 1.10 4.69 -61.89
C GLN A 144 1.16 3.53 -60.91
N LEU A 145 2.35 2.95 -60.76
CA LEU A 145 2.66 2.07 -59.64
C LEU A 145 2.54 2.86 -58.33
N ASP A 146 1.75 2.36 -57.38
CA ASP A 146 1.66 2.88 -56.02
C ASP A 146 2.70 2.18 -55.14
N GLY A 147 3.96 2.61 -55.30
CA GLY A 147 5.08 2.05 -54.55
C GLY A 147 6.39 2.05 -55.34
N VAL A 148 7.31 1.18 -54.92
CA VAL A 148 8.67 1.10 -55.48
C VAL A 148 8.79 -0.10 -56.42
N LEU A 149 9.36 0.12 -57.60
CA LEU A 149 9.53 -0.89 -58.65
C LEU A 149 10.29 -2.14 -58.17
N ALA A 150 11.35 -1.95 -57.40
CA ALA A 150 12.16 -3.05 -56.87
C ALA A 150 11.36 -4.02 -55.98
N ASN A 151 10.26 -3.57 -55.37
CA ASN A 151 9.46 -4.39 -54.46
C ASN A 151 8.58 -5.41 -55.18
N ILE A 152 8.31 -5.21 -56.47
CA ILE A 152 7.45 -6.09 -57.27
C ILE A 152 8.24 -7.04 -58.17
N LEU A 153 9.53 -6.75 -58.41
CA LEU A 153 10.39 -7.60 -59.23
C LEU A 153 10.62 -8.97 -58.59
N ASN A 154 10.60 -10.00 -59.42
CA ASN A 154 10.78 -11.40 -59.03
C ASN A 154 9.77 -11.88 -57.97
N LYS A 155 8.63 -11.18 -57.83
CA LYS A 155 7.50 -11.60 -57.01
C LYS A 155 6.39 -12.13 -57.91
N GLN A 156 5.66 -13.10 -57.39
CA GLN A 156 4.44 -13.55 -58.04
C GLN A 156 3.37 -12.47 -57.89
N LEU A 157 2.79 -12.05 -59.00
CA LEU A 157 1.73 -11.05 -59.07
C LEU A 157 0.53 -11.63 -59.80
N THR A 158 -0.65 -11.19 -59.44
CA THR A 158 -1.89 -11.49 -60.16
C THR A 158 -2.42 -10.21 -60.80
N ILE A 159 -2.73 -10.28 -62.09
CA ILE A 159 -3.39 -9.20 -62.85
C ILE A 159 -4.82 -9.64 -63.12
N THR A 160 -5.78 -8.80 -62.75
CA THR A 160 -7.19 -9.00 -63.10
C THR A 160 -7.83 -7.73 -63.61
N TYR A 161 -8.72 -7.86 -64.59
CA TYR A 161 -9.56 -6.76 -65.05
C TYR A 161 -10.78 -7.29 -65.79
N ASN A 162 -11.82 -6.47 -65.85
CA ASN A 162 -12.93 -6.66 -66.76
C ASN A 162 -12.75 -5.77 -67.99
N TYR A 163 -13.24 -6.20 -69.13
CA TYR A 163 -13.26 -5.38 -70.34
C TYR A 163 -14.63 -5.40 -71.01
N ALA A 164 -14.95 -4.30 -71.69
CA ALA A 164 -16.10 -4.15 -72.57
C ALA A 164 -15.72 -3.30 -73.78
N ILE A 165 -16.11 -3.76 -74.97
CA ILE A 165 -15.80 -3.14 -76.25
C ILE A 165 -17.10 -2.67 -76.90
N THR A 166 -17.13 -1.41 -77.29
CA THR A 166 -18.27 -0.78 -77.97
C THR A 166 -17.82 -0.03 -79.22
N ASN A 167 -18.78 0.42 -80.03
CA ASN A 167 -18.52 1.14 -81.28
C ASN A 167 -17.62 0.38 -82.27
N SER A 168 -17.63 -0.95 -82.21
CA SER A 168 -16.95 -1.81 -83.17
C SER A 168 -17.92 -2.23 -84.29
N SER A 169 -17.50 -2.15 -85.55
CA SER A 169 -18.26 -2.62 -86.71
C SER A 169 -17.40 -3.49 -87.62
N GLY A 170 -18.03 -4.30 -88.46
CA GLY A 170 -17.36 -5.20 -89.40
C GLY A 170 -16.74 -6.44 -88.75
N THR A 171 -15.97 -7.19 -89.54
CA THR A 171 -15.24 -8.39 -89.09
C THR A 171 -13.82 -8.02 -88.72
N TRP A 172 -13.41 -8.36 -87.50
CA TRP A 172 -12.08 -8.06 -86.98
C TRP A 172 -11.73 -8.98 -85.82
N SER A 173 -10.42 -9.16 -85.63
CA SER A 173 -9.84 -9.86 -84.48
C SER A 173 -8.60 -9.08 -84.05
N GLY A 174 -8.38 -9.00 -82.75
CA GLY A 174 -7.30 -8.21 -82.20
C GLY A 174 -6.99 -8.57 -80.77
N THR A 175 -6.23 -7.69 -80.13
CA THR A 175 -5.86 -7.83 -78.73
C THR A 175 -5.95 -6.52 -77.98
N ILE A 176 -6.24 -6.61 -76.69
CA ILE A 176 -6.13 -5.50 -75.74
C ILE A 176 -5.13 -5.88 -74.64
N ARG A 177 -4.40 -4.90 -74.11
CA ARG A 177 -3.63 -5.07 -72.88
C ARG A 177 -3.65 -3.77 -72.07
N PRO A 178 -4.27 -3.75 -70.88
CA PRO A 178 -4.41 -2.53 -70.07
C PRO A 178 -3.20 -2.19 -69.21
N THR A 179 -2.15 -3.01 -69.30
CA THR A 179 -0.90 -2.93 -68.53
C THR A 179 0.30 -2.70 -69.44
N TYR A 180 0.12 -1.98 -70.55
CA TYR A 180 1.21 -1.64 -71.47
C TYR A 180 2.31 -0.86 -70.73
N GLY A 181 3.55 -1.38 -70.77
CA GLY A 181 4.70 -0.85 -70.03
C GLY A 181 5.03 -1.62 -68.73
N PHE A 182 4.08 -2.41 -68.19
CA PHE A 182 4.24 -3.20 -66.96
C PHE A 182 4.66 -4.63 -67.28
N GLY A 183 3.87 -5.29 -68.13
CA GLY A 183 3.92 -6.73 -68.35
C GLY A 183 2.51 -7.31 -68.44
N GLY A 184 2.42 -8.64 -68.53
CA GLY A 184 1.16 -9.35 -68.73
C GLY A 184 0.90 -9.74 -70.18
N ALA A 185 -0.02 -10.69 -70.36
CA ALA A 185 -0.41 -11.23 -71.64
C ALA A 185 -1.38 -10.31 -72.38
N ASN A 186 -1.41 -10.46 -73.71
CA ASN A 186 -2.43 -9.82 -74.54
C ASN A 186 -3.75 -10.60 -74.41
N GLN A 187 -4.86 -9.91 -74.19
CA GLN A 187 -6.20 -10.51 -74.21
C GLN A 187 -6.77 -10.45 -75.63
N SER A 188 -7.02 -11.61 -76.22
CA SER A 188 -7.68 -11.72 -77.54
C SER A 188 -9.13 -11.26 -77.48
N VAL A 189 -9.53 -10.46 -78.46
CA VAL A 189 -10.87 -9.89 -78.62
C VAL A 189 -11.27 -9.89 -80.10
N SER A 190 -12.56 -9.83 -80.37
CA SER A 190 -13.08 -9.86 -81.75
C SER A 190 -14.48 -9.24 -81.83
N ASN A 191 -15.00 -9.13 -83.03
CA ASN A 191 -16.41 -8.76 -83.28
C ASN A 191 -17.43 -9.71 -82.62
N THR A 192 -17.00 -10.85 -82.09
CA THR A 192 -17.83 -11.83 -81.34
C THR A 192 -17.40 -11.99 -79.88
N ASN A 193 -16.25 -11.43 -79.48
CA ASN A 193 -15.75 -11.41 -78.10
C ASN A 193 -15.50 -9.96 -77.66
N LEU A 194 -16.58 -9.31 -77.22
CA LEU A 194 -16.62 -7.88 -76.90
C LEU A 194 -16.51 -7.60 -75.41
N SER A 195 -16.65 -8.59 -74.53
CA SER A 195 -16.56 -8.37 -73.09
C SER A 195 -16.12 -9.64 -72.36
N GLY A 196 -15.57 -9.45 -71.16
CA GLY A 196 -15.20 -10.57 -70.30
C GLY A 196 -14.31 -10.14 -69.14
N THR A 197 -13.84 -11.13 -68.41
CA THR A 197 -12.88 -10.98 -67.32
C THR A 197 -11.57 -11.64 -67.72
N HIS A 198 -10.46 -10.93 -67.55
CA HIS A 198 -9.12 -11.46 -67.70
C HIS A 198 -8.51 -11.68 -66.32
N LYS A 199 -7.81 -12.81 -66.15
CA LYS A 199 -7.01 -13.13 -64.98
C LYS A 199 -5.75 -13.85 -65.41
N GLU A 200 -4.62 -13.37 -64.93
CA GLU A 200 -3.33 -14.02 -65.12
C GLU A 200 -2.46 -13.90 -63.88
N THR A 201 -1.51 -14.82 -63.75
CA THR A 201 -0.46 -14.77 -62.74
C THR A 201 0.87 -14.67 -63.45
N ILE A 202 1.67 -13.68 -63.06
CA ILE A 202 2.94 -13.35 -63.70
C ILE A 202 4.06 -13.24 -62.68
N THR A 203 5.30 -13.21 -63.17
CA THR A 203 6.49 -12.82 -62.40
C THR A 203 7.31 -11.91 -63.28
N LEU A 204 7.54 -10.69 -62.81
CA LEU A 204 8.24 -9.66 -63.58
C LEU A 204 9.72 -9.71 -63.25
N THR A 205 10.57 -10.01 -64.25
CA THR A 205 12.03 -9.95 -64.09
C THR A 205 12.59 -8.56 -64.37
N ASP A 206 11.87 -7.76 -65.15
CA ASP A 206 12.17 -6.36 -65.45
C ASP A 206 10.88 -5.61 -65.82
N VAL A 207 10.87 -4.29 -65.67
CA VAL A 207 9.74 -3.39 -65.94
C VAL A 207 10.26 -2.09 -66.54
N SER A 208 9.80 -1.80 -67.76
CA SER A 208 10.34 -0.69 -68.56
C SER A 208 9.99 0.71 -68.04
N GLN A 209 8.89 0.83 -67.28
CA GLN A 209 8.30 2.10 -66.86
C GLN A 209 7.59 1.92 -65.51
N THR A 210 7.38 3.01 -64.77
CA THR A 210 6.57 3.04 -63.53
C THR A 210 5.13 3.49 -63.78
N SER A 211 4.81 3.84 -65.02
CA SER A 211 3.48 4.20 -65.50
C SER A 211 3.09 3.35 -66.70
N TYR A 212 1.78 3.08 -66.82
CA TYR A 212 1.24 2.12 -67.76
C TYR A 212 0.04 2.67 -68.50
N GLY A 213 -0.24 2.09 -69.66
CA GLY A 213 -1.34 2.48 -70.55
C GLY A 213 -2.13 1.29 -71.07
N ILE A 214 -3.14 1.59 -71.87
CA ILE A 214 -3.89 0.59 -72.63
C ILE A 214 -3.31 0.53 -74.04
N THR A 215 -2.96 -0.65 -74.50
CA THR A 215 -2.63 -0.89 -75.91
C THR A 215 -3.71 -1.73 -76.58
N THR A 216 -4.03 -1.38 -77.82
CA THR A 216 -4.94 -2.11 -78.69
C THR A 216 -4.24 -2.46 -79.99
N SER A 217 -4.58 -3.60 -80.59
CA SER A 217 -4.07 -4.01 -81.90
C SER A 217 -5.16 -4.80 -82.63
N GLY A 218 -5.33 -4.58 -83.93
CA GLY A 218 -6.35 -5.26 -84.75
C GLY A 218 -7.78 -4.72 -84.60
N LEU A 219 -8.00 -3.68 -83.79
CA LEU A 219 -9.32 -3.07 -83.57
C LEU A 219 -9.61 -1.99 -84.63
N PRO A 220 -10.78 -1.95 -85.27
CA PRO A 220 -11.15 -0.87 -86.19
C PRO A 220 -11.09 0.51 -85.53
N ALA A 221 -10.76 1.54 -86.32
CA ALA A 221 -10.76 2.92 -85.85
C ALA A 221 -12.15 3.32 -85.30
N GLY A 222 -12.17 4.00 -84.15
CA GLY A 222 -13.41 4.37 -83.44
C GLY A 222 -13.91 3.33 -82.43
N THR A 223 -13.36 2.12 -82.42
CA THR A 223 -13.71 1.08 -81.43
C THR A 223 -13.27 1.51 -80.03
N LYS A 224 -14.18 1.56 -79.06
CA LYS A 224 -13.91 1.96 -77.68
C LYS A 224 -13.72 0.73 -76.80
N VAL A 225 -12.57 0.62 -76.16
CA VAL A 225 -12.27 -0.38 -75.13
C VAL A 225 -12.44 0.28 -73.77
N THR A 226 -13.25 -0.30 -72.91
CA THR A 226 -13.42 0.10 -71.51
C THR A 226 -12.87 -1.00 -70.63
N ILE A 227 -11.98 -0.66 -69.71
CA ILE A 227 -11.37 -1.54 -68.73
C ILE A 227 -11.90 -1.14 -67.37
N THR A 228 -12.41 -2.08 -66.59
CA THR A 228 -12.90 -1.81 -65.24
C THR A 228 -12.28 -2.77 -64.25
N ASN A 229 -12.11 -2.28 -63.02
CA ASN A 229 -11.54 -3.06 -61.91
C ASN A 229 -10.16 -3.64 -62.25
N LEU A 230 -9.30 -2.87 -62.95
CA LEU A 230 -7.94 -3.30 -63.20
C LEU A 230 -7.20 -3.38 -61.86
N LYS A 231 -6.65 -4.56 -61.56
CA LYS A 231 -5.95 -4.83 -60.32
C LYS A 231 -4.65 -5.55 -60.60
N VAL A 232 -3.60 -5.10 -59.93
CA VAL A 232 -2.38 -5.86 -59.75
C VAL A 232 -2.19 -6.06 -58.27
N GLU A 233 -1.98 -7.30 -57.84
CA GLU A 233 -1.77 -7.65 -56.43
C GLU A 233 -0.72 -8.74 -56.27
N PHE A 234 -0.13 -8.84 -55.08
CA PHE A 234 0.83 -9.90 -54.78
C PHE A 234 0.16 -11.26 -54.62
N GLY A 235 0.87 -12.31 -55.04
CA GLY A 235 0.44 -13.70 -54.95
C GLY A 235 -0.31 -14.19 -56.19
N SER A 236 -0.85 -15.40 -56.11
CA SER A 236 -1.58 -16.11 -57.18
C SER A 236 -3.10 -16.13 -56.98
N ILE A 237 -3.59 -15.63 -55.85
CA ILE A 237 -5.01 -15.57 -55.52
C ILE A 237 -5.52 -14.17 -55.81
N SER A 238 -6.47 -14.07 -56.73
CA SER A 238 -7.15 -12.81 -57.00
C SER A 238 -8.15 -12.52 -55.90
N THR A 239 -8.15 -11.28 -55.41
CA THR A 239 -9.11 -10.77 -54.44
C THR A 239 -9.89 -9.59 -55.05
N PRO A 240 -11.08 -9.24 -54.51
CA PRO A 240 -11.90 -8.18 -55.09
C PRO A 240 -11.16 -6.86 -55.27
N TRP A 241 -11.56 -6.09 -56.26
CA TRP A 241 -10.96 -4.79 -56.53
C TRP A 241 -11.21 -3.82 -55.37
N ILE A 242 -10.13 -3.17 -54.95
CA ILE A 242 -10.11 -2.06 -54.00
C ILE A 242 -9.04 -1.07 -54.49
N PRO A 243 -9.12 0.24 -54.19
CA PRO A 243 -8.09 1.19 -54.61
C PRO A 243 -6.68 0.86 -54.09
N SER A 244 -5.69 1.59 -54.60
CA SER A 244 -4.32 1.46 -54.12
C SER A 244 -4.15 2.04 -52.72
N SER A 245 -3.02 1.76 -52.07
CA SER A 245 -2.73 2.24 -50.71
C SER A 245 -2.85 3.77 -50.53
N SER A 246 -2.52 4.55 -51.55
CA SER A 246 -2.62 6.01 -51.56
C SER A 246 -4.02 6.55 -51.89
N GLU A 247 -4.92 5.71 -52.41
CA GLU A 247 -6.27 6.09 -52.85
C GLU A 247 -7.38 5.51 -51.95
N VAL A 248 -7.08 4.44 -51.21
CA VAL A 248 -8.06 3.70 -50.42
C VAL A 248 -8.57 4.51 -49.23
N THR A 249 -9.87 4.41 -48.98
CA THR A 249 -10.54 4.98 -47.81
C THR A 249 -11.22 3.89 -46.99
N THR A 250 -11.66 4.22 -45.78
CA THR A 250 -12.43 3.30 -44.93
C THR A 250 -13.74 2.85 -45.58
N ALA A 251 -14.29 3.62 -46.52
CA ALA A 251 -15.52 3.27 -47.23
C ALA A 251 -15.33 2.18 -48.30
N ASP A 252 -14.11 1.92 -48.74
CA ASP A 252 -13.79 0.94 -49.78
C ASP A 252 -13.62 -0.49 -49.22
N TRP A 253 -13.41 -0.62 -47.90
CA TRP A 253 -13.28 -1.91 -47.24
C TRP A 253 -14.63 -2.58 -46.99
N PRO A 254 -14.70 -3.93 -46.98
CA PRO A 254 -15.93 -4.63 -46.65
C PRO A 254 -16.49 -4.21 -45.29
N LYS A 255 -17.79 -3.92 -45.26
CA LYS A 255 -18.50 -3.41 -44.07
C LYS A 255 -19.05 -4.51 -43.18
N TYR A 256 -19.15 -5.73 -43.69
CA TYR A 256 -19.70 -6.88 -42.99
C TYR A 256 -18.78 -8.09 -43.14
N ILE A 257 -18.65 -8.85 -42.06
CA ILE A 257 -17.99 -10.15 -42.01
C ILE A 257 -19.04 -11.22 -41.77
N GLY A 258 -19.03 -12.25 -42.61
CA GLY A 258 -19.94 -13.38 -42.56
C GLY A 258 -19.24 -14.60 -41.99
N PHE A 259 -19.89 -15.32 -41.08
CA PHE A 259 -19.44 -16.62 -40.59
C PHE A 259 -20.42 -17.72 -40.99
N SER A 260 -19.90 -18.84 -41.48
CA SER A 260 -20.69 -20.01 -41.84
C SER A 260 -20.09 -21.27 -41.23
N ASN A 261 -20.94 -22.06 -40.59
CA ASN A 261 -20.64 -23.40 -40.10
C ASN A 261 -21.07 -24.49 -41.10
N THR A 262 -21.70 -24.12 -42.22
CA THR A 262 -22.19 -25.08 -43.21
C THR A 262 -21.02 -25.65 -44.03
N ILE A 263 -20.98 -26.96 -44.25
CA ILE A 263 -20.04 -27.58 -45.20
C ILE A 263 -20.73 -27.67 -46.56
N LYS A 264 -20.40 -26.74 -47.45
CA LYS A 264 -20.92 -26.62 -48.82
C LYS A 264 -19.82 -26.06 -49.72
N THR A 265 -19.68 -26.61 -50.92
CA THR A 265 -18.62 -26.26 -51.88
C THR A 265 -18.86 -24.92 -52.59
N ASN A 266 -20.13 -24.58 -52.85
CA ASN A 266 -20.53 -23.33 -53.51
C ASN A 266 -21.40 -22.49 -52.58
N LYS A 267 -20.78 -21.87 -51.58
CA LYS A 267 -21.52 -21.02 -50.64
C LYS A 267 -21.96 -19.72 -51.30
N SER A 268 -23.16 -19.27 -50.95
CA SER A 268 -23.73 -17.96 -51.29
C SER A 268 -23.85 -17.09 -50.05
N ALA A 269 -24.14 -15.81 -50.22
CA ALA A 269 -24.33 -14.85 -49.12
C ALA A 269 -25.31 -15.35 -48.04
N SER A 270 -26.37 -16.05 -48.44
CA SER A 270 -27.37 -16.65 -47.55
C SER A 270 -26.86 -17.77 -46.64
N ASP A 271 -25.69 -18.36 -46.95
CA ASP A 271 -25.09 -19.42 -46.13
C ASP A 271 -24.30 -18.86 -44.93
N TYR A 272 -24.21 -17.54 -44.79
CA TYR A 272 -23.44 -16.85 -43.75
C TYR A 272 -24.35 -16.03 -42.83
N THR A 273 -23.97 -15.97 -41.56
CA THR A 273 -24.52 -14.99 -40.61
C THR A 273 -23.61 -13.77 -40.62
N TRP A 274 -24.17 -12.61 -40.96
CA TRP A 274 -23.42 -11.37 -41.20
C TRP A 274 -23.38 -10.46 -39.98
N PHE A 275 -22.19 -9.95 -39.70
CA PHE A 275 -21.95 -8.98 -38.63
C PHE A 275 -21.26 -7.75 -39.21
N PRO A 276 -21.68 -6.53 -38.83
CA PRO A 276 -20.97 -5.33 -39.23
C PRO A 276 -19.54 -5.38 -38.69
N VAL A 277 -18.57 -5.05 -39.54
CA VAL A 277 -17.18 -4.81 -39.16
C VAL A 277 -17.18 -3.49 -38.39
N LYS A 278 -17.27 -3.58 -37.07
CA LYS A 278 -17.30 -2.42 -36.18
C LYS A 278 -15.93 -2.25 -35.51
N ASP A 279 -15.00 -1.59 -36.19
CA ASP A 279 -13.70 -1.25 -35.59
C ASP A 279 -13.85 -0.34 -34.36
N SER A 280 -14.89 0.49 -34.30
CA SER A 280 -15.09 1.44 -33.20
C SER A 280 -15.83 0.87 -31.99
N GLU A 281 -16.84 0.00 -32.17
CA GLU A 281 -17.64 -0.49 -31.04
C GLU A 281 -16.90 -1.52 -30.17
N LEU A 282 -16.12 -2.41 -30.79
CA LEU A 282 -15.37 -3.41 -30.01
C LEU A 282 -14.26 -2.73 -29.20
N THR A 283 -13.54 -1.80 -29.82
CA THR A 283 -12.53 -0.96 -29.15
C THR A 283 -13.16 -0.19 -27.99
N ASN A 284 -14.27 0.51 -28.21
CA ASN A 284 -14.97 1.24 -27.15
C ASN A 284 -15.49 0.32 -26.02
N LYS A 285 -15.95 -0.89 -26.33
CA LYS A 285 -16.42 -1.86 -25.33
C LYS A 285 -15.27 -2.48 -24.53
N VAL A 286 -14.15 -2.79 -25.18
CA VAL A 286 -12.94 -3.31 -24.53
C VAL A 286 -12.33 -2.23 -23.65
N ASP A 287 -12.21 -1.00 -24.15
CA ASP A 287 -11.74 0.14 -23.35
C ASP A 287 -12.68 0.43 -22.17
N SER A 288 -13.99 0.37 -22.39
CA SER A 288 -14.98 0.48 -21.31
C SER A 288 -14.79 -0.62 -20.27
N HIS A 289 -14.58 -1.88 -20.68
CA HIS A 289 -14.33 -3.00 -19.78
C HIS A 289 -13.00 -2.86 -19.01
N VAL A 290 -11.90 -2.56 -19.70
CA VAL A 290 -10.56 -2.38 -19.10
C VAL A 290 -10.57 -1.25 -18.06
N ASN A 291 -11.32 -0.18 -18.35
CA ASN A 291 -11.48 0.96 -17.45
C ASN A 291 -12.57 0.75 -16.40
N ASN A 292 -13.45 -0.24 -16.55
CA ASN A 292 -14.47 -0.57 -15.57
C ASN A 292 -13.84 -1.27 -14.36
N LYS A 293 -13.66 -0.51 -13.28
CA LYS A 293 -13.19 -1.03 -11.98
C LYS A 293 -14.33 -1.45 -11.05
N ALA A 294 -15.56 -1.60 -11.55
CA ALA A 294 -16.70 -1.99 -10.72
C ALA A 294 -16.82 -3.52 -10.52
N ASN A 295 -16.07 -4.36 -11.28
CA ASN A 295 -16.18 -5.82 -11.20
C ASN A 295 -14.97 -6.58 -11.79
N PRO A 296 -14.12 -7.29 -11.02
CA PRO A 296 -13.79 -7.15 -9.59
C PRO A 296 -12.40 -6.49 -9.42
N HIS A 297 -12.09 -5.45 -10.20
CA HIS A 297 -10.82 -4.73 -10.04
C HIS A 297 -10.95 -3.64 -8.98
N SER A 298 -9.88 -3.36 -8.22
CA SER A 298 -9.85 -2.30 -7.20
C SER A 298 -10.84 -2.48 -6.04
N VAL A 299 -11.00 -3.73 -5.56
CA VAL A 299 -11.83 -4.05 -4.39
C VAL A 299 -11.35 -3.27 -3.15
N THR A 300 -12.25 -2.46 -2.59
CA THR A 300 -12.02 -1.66 -1.39
C THR A 300 -12.24 -2.48 -0.12
N ALA A 301 -11.67 -2.03 1.00
CA ALA A 301 -11.88 -2.68 2.31
C ALA A 301 -13.38 -2.80 2.65
N SER A 302 -14.17 -1.77 2.33
CA SER A 302 -15.64 -1.79 2.50
C SER A 302 -16.33 -2.90 1.69
N GLN A 303 -15.88 -3.15 0.45
CA GLN A 303 -16.46 -4.18 -0.41
C GLN A 303 -16.21 -5.61 0.10
N VAL A 304 -15.22 -5.82 0.97
CA VAL A 304 -14.92 -7.13 1.59
C VAL A 304 -15.24 -7.18 3.09
N GLY A 305 -15.90 -6.15 3.63
CA GLY A 305 -16.20 -6.04 5.06
C GLY A 305 -14.95 -5.93 5.96
N ALA A 306 -13.81 -5.51 5.40
CA ALA A 306 -12.58 -5.25 6.14
C ALA A 306 -12.51 -3.78 6.59
N TYR A 307 -11.76 -3.52 7.66
CA TYR A 307 -11.44 -2.16 8.08
C TYR A 307 -10.42 -1.53 7.13
N SER A 308 -10.62 -0.25 6.81
CA SER A 308 -9.57 0.56 6.18
C SER A 308 -8.36 0.68 7.11
N LYS A 309 -7.20 1.02 6.55
CA LYS A 309 -6.00 1.30 7.33
C LYS A 309 -6.27 2.36 8.41
N THR A 310 -6.96 3.43 8.06
CA THR A 310 -7.33 4.49 9.00
C THR A 310 -8.22 4.00 10.15
N GLU A 311 -9.22 3.17 9.86
CA GLU A 311 -10.08 2.59 10.90
C GLU A 311 -9.32 1.64 11.82
N ALA A 312 -8.42 0.82 11.25
CA ALA A 312 -7.55 -0.06 12.03
C ALA A 312 -6.60 0.75 12.93
N ASP A 313 -5.97 1.79 12.40
CA ASP A 313 -5.06 2.67 13.14
C ASP A 313 -5.78 3.40 14.28
N VAL A 314 -7.01 3.90 14.05
CA VAL A 314 -7.84 4.52 15.08
C VAL A 314 -8.20 3.52 16.18
N LYS A 315 -8.64 2.31 15.80
CA LYS A 315 -8.98 1.26 16.78
C LYS A 315 -7.78 0.80 17.61
N PHE A 316 -6.59 0.75 16.99
CA PHE A 316 -5.35 0.43 17.68
C PHE A 316 -4.92 1.56 18.64
N ALA A 317 -5.04 2.83 18.20
CA ALA A 317 -4.73 3.99 19.03
C ALA A 317 -5.70 4.18 20.21
N THR A 318 -6.95 3.72 20.09
CA THR A 318 -7.91 3.71 21.22
C THR A 318 -7.65 2.64 22.28
N GLY A 319 -6.58 1.85 22.15
CA GLY A 319 -6.12 0.98 23.24
C GLY A 319 -5.69 1.80 24.45
N GLN A 320 -6.62 2.07 25.37
CA GLN A 320 -6.43 2.80 26.65
C GLN A 320 -5.15 2.40 27.43
N SER A 321 -4.65 1.18 27.21
CA SER A 321 -3.49 0.62 27.90
C SER A 321 -2.18 1.40 27.72
N LEU A 322 -1.94 2.13 26.63
CA LEU A 322 -0.65 2.81 26.39
C LEU A 322 -0.57 4.19 27.06
N THR A 323 -1.68 4.93 27.07
CA THR A 323 -1.78 6.23 27.74
C THR A 323 -1.84 6.09 29.26
N ASP A 324 -2.45 5.03 29.76
CA ASP A 324 -2.55 4.77 31.19
C ASP A 324 -1.17 4.43 31.79
N LEU A 325 -0.35 3.64 31.07
CA LEU A 325 1.02 3.31 31.47
C LEU A 325 1.94 4.54 31.54
N SER A 326 1.83 5.49 30.61
CA SER A 326 2.65 6.72 30.67
C SER A 326 2.28 7.65 31.82
N SER A 327 1.06 7.56 32.32
CA SER A 327 0.58 8.45 33.40
C SER A 327 0.96 7.99 34.82
N ILE A 328 1.43 6.74 34.98
CA ILE A 328 1.69 6.12 36.28
C ILE A 328 3.19 5.90 36.59
N VAL A 329 4.08 6.06 35.60
CA VAL A 329 5.53 5.85 35.76
C VAL A 329 6.23 7.19 35.95
N LEU A 330 7.28 7.19 36.78
CA LEU A 330 8.14 8.36 37.00
C LEU A 330 9.12 8.54 35.83
N HIS A 331 9.31 9.77 35.36
CA HIS A 331 10.22 10.09 34.26
C HIS A 331 11.55 10.67 34.76
N ASN A 332 12.56 10.66 33.89
CA ASN A 332 13.88 11.24 34.16
C ASN A 332 14.00 12.70 33.69
N THR A 333 12.89 13.31 33.26
CA THR A 333 12.82 14.68 32.75
C THR A 333 11.48 15.30 33.09
N GLY A 334 11.43 16.63 33.21
CA GLY A 334 10.20 17.38 33.46
C GLY A 334 9.86 17.48 34.94
N ASP A 335 8.94 18.40 35.25
CA ASP A 335 8.49 18.64 36.61
C ASP A 335 7.37 17.65 36.95
N GLU A 336 7.60 16.78 37.94
CA GLU A 336 6.64 15.76 38.38
C GLU A 336 6.34 15.86 39.87
N THR A 337 5.08 15.62 40.25
CA THR A 337 4.66 15.51 41.66
C THR A 337 4.49 14.04 42.02
N ILE A 338 5.32 13.55 42.95
CA ILE A 338 5.31 12.14 43.35
C ILE A 338 4.67 12.01 44.73
N SER A 339 3.52 11.33 44.81
CA SER A 339 2.83 11.05 46.07
C SER A 339 3.29 9.74 46.71
N GLY A 340 3.05 9.59 48.02
CA GLY A 340 3.37 8.38 48.79
C GLY A 340 4.77 8.36 49.39
N LYS A 341 4.99 7.48 50.39
CA LYS A 341 6.28 7.32 51.06
C LYS A 341 7.31 6.76 50.08
N LYS A 342 8.42 7.48 49.88
CA LYS A 342 9.55 7.04 49.06
C LYS A 342 10.68 6.60 49.97
N THR A 343 11.18 5.39 49.73
CA THR A 343 12.32 4.84 50.45
C THR A 343 13.36 4.50 49.40
N PHE A 344 14.48 5.22 49.44
CA PHE A 344 15.64 4.97 48.59
C PHE A 344 16.58 4.03 49.34
N SER A 345 17.02 2.96 48.69
CA SER A 345 17.95 1.97 49.26
C SER A 345 19.40 2.46 49.30
N GLU A 346 19.69 3.58 48.64
CA GLU A 346 21.01 4.17 48.50
C GLU A 346 21.02 5.64 48.92
N VAL A 347 22.22 6.21 49.08
CA VAL A 347 22.43 7.59 49.48
C VAL A 347 21.94 8.54 48.38
N VAL A 348 21.04 9.44 48.74
CA VAL A 348 20.54 10.53 47.89
C VAL A 348 21.21 11.83 48.33
N ASP A 349 21.81 12.55 47.37
CA ASP A 349 22.46 13.84 47.64
C ASP A 349 21.39 14.92 47.89
N MET A 350 21.33 15.47 49.11
CA MET A 350 20.33 16.47 49.49
C MET A 350 20.97 17.86 49.66
N PRO A 351 20.53 18.89 48.90
CA PRO A 351 21.20 20.19 48.86
C PRO A 351 20.90 21.14 50.05
N LYS A 352 20.20 20.71 51.12
CA LYS A 352 19.89 21.57 52.29
C LYS A 352 20.15 20.86 53.63
N PHE A 353 21.40 20.91 54.10
CA PHE A 353 21.90 20.17 55.27
C PHE A 353 21.72 20.89 56.64
N ALA A 354 21.66 22.23 56.69
CA ALA A 354 21.82 22.95 57.97
C ALA A 354 20.63 22.83 58.95
N ASP A 355 19.38 22.93 58.49
CA ASP A 355 18.21 23.01 59.38
C ASP A 355 17.80 21.67 60.01
N SER A 356 18.41 20.56 59.58
CA SER A 356 18.04 19.20 60.02
C SER A 356 19.07 18.50 60.90
N TYR A 357 20.29 19.04 61.01
CA TYR A 357 21.42 18.37 61.67
C TYR A 357 22.11 19.20 62.77
N VAL A 358 21.94 20.53 62.78
CA VAL A 358 22.54 21.41 63.81
C VAL A 358 21.48 22.30 64.46
N ALA A 359 21.54 22.46 65.78
CA ALA A 359 20.69 23.41 66.51
C ALA A 359 21.50 24.23 67.53
N PHE A 360 21.12 25.48 67.76
CA PHE A 360 21.77 26.38 68.71
C PHE A 360 20.78 26.86 69.79
N PHE A 361 21.18 26.77 71.06
CA PHE A 361 20.41 27.26 72.20
C PHE A 361 21.28 28.14 73.09
N ALA A 362 20.76 29.29 73.53
CA ALA A 362 21.44 30.20 74.45
C ALA A 362 20.41 30.97 75.30
N ASN A 363 20.79 31.36 76.52
CA ASN A 363 19.94 32.15 77.40
C ASN A 363 20.30 33.64 77.28
N LYS A 364 19.37 34.44 76.76
CA LYS A 364 19.56 35.88 76.53
C LYS A 364 19.51 36.74 77.80
N GLY A 365 19.03 36.20 78.92
CA GLY A 365 18.73 36.98 80.15
C GLY A 365 19.80 36.94 81.25
N SER A 366 20.41 35.78 81.53
CA SER A 366 21.34 35.61 82.66
C SER A 366 22.66 34.92 82.31
N GLY A 367 22.76 34.27 81.15
CA GLY A 367 24.00 33.74 80.55
C GLY A 367 24.76 32.62 81.28
N ASN A 368 24.45 32.36 82.56
CA ASN A 368 25.06 31.31 83.39
C ASN A 368 24.45 29.92 83.18
N THR A 369 23.22 29.87 82.67
CA THR A 369 22.40 28.66 82.58
C THR A 369 21.65 28.64 81.25
N VAL A 370 21.63 27.49 80.56
CA VAL A 370 20.80 27.26 79.37
C VAL A 370 19.91 26.06 79.59
N THR A 371 18.60 26.25 79.40
CA THR A 371 17.59 25.18 79.39
C THR A 371 16.95 25.10 78.02
N PHE A 372 16.87 23.89 77.44
CA PHE A 372 16.24 23.66 76.14
C PHE A 372 15.68 22.24 76.03
N THR A 373 14.78 22.02 75.09
CA THR A 373 14.28 20.69 74.72
C THR A 373 15.01 20.21 73.47
N ALA A 374 15.61 19.01 73.53
CA ALA A 374 16.36 18.46 72.40
C ALA A 374 15.42 18.12 71.23
N PRO A 375 15.65 18.67 70.01
CA PRO A 375 14.77 18.45 68.87
C PRO A 375 14.89 17.04 68.26
N TRP A 376 16.03 16.36 68.48
CA TRP A 376 16.36 15.01 68.01
C TRP A 376 17.36 14.36 68.97
N ASP A 377 17.64 13.06 68.78
CA ASP A 377 18.78 12.41 69.44
C ASP A 377 20.07 13.05 68.92
N CYS A 378 20.95 13.46 69.84
CA CYS A 378 22.11 14.29 69.48
C CYS A 378 23.27 14.23 70.48
N THR A 379 24.38 14.83 70.07
CA THR A 379 25.53 15.19 70.91
C THR A 379 25.53 16.71 71.11
N ALA A 380 25.84 17.17 72.32
CA ALA A 380 25.89 18.59 72.66
C ALA A 380 27.33 19.07 72.89
N GLU A 381 27.68 20.19 72.27
CA GLU A 381 28.86 20.99 72.59
C GLU A 381 28.39 22.24 73.33
N VAL A 382 28.86 22.43 74.57
CA VAL A 382 28.45 23.55 75.42
C VAL A 382 29.66 24.45 75.69
N GLU A 383 29.52 25.72 75.36
CA GLU A 383 30.54 26.75 75.53
C GLU A 383 30.01 27.81 76.48
N LEU A 384 30.75 28.07 77.57
CA LEU A 384 30.48 29.13 78.53
C LEU A 384 31.54 30.22 78.38
N PHE A 385 31.16 31.33 77.76
CA PHE A 385 31.95 32.55 77.73
C PHE A 385 31.79 33.26 79.07
N TYR A 386 32.89 33.41 79.82
CA TYR A 386 32.88 33.93 81.18
C TYR A 386 34.00 34.93 81.41
N HIS A 387 33.73 35.96 82.21
CA HIS A 387 34.74 36.92 82.68
C HIS A 387 34.62 37.11 84.18
N GLY A 388 35.71 37.03 84.93
CA GLY A 388 35.65 37.12 86.39
C GLY A 388 37.02 37.23 87.07
N TRP A 389 36.98 37.27 88.40
CA TRP A 389 38.14 37.22 89.28
C TRP A 389 37.83 36.36 90.52
N GLY A 390 38.85 35.71 91.09
CA GLY A 390 38.71 34.94 92.32
C GLY A 390 38.59 35.83 93.56
N TYR A 391 38.07 35.27 94.65
CA TYR A 391 37.81 35.98 95.90
C TYR A 391 39.10 36.61 96.44
N SER A 392 39.09 37.93 96.65
CA SER A 392 40.26 38.73 97.05
C SER A 392 41.48 38.59 96.12
N GLY A 393 41.26 38.23 94.85
CA GLY A 393 42.32 38.02 93.87
C GLY A 393 42.96 36.63 93.90
N GLY A 394 42.40 35.66 94.63
CA GLY A 394 42.89 34.29 94.63
C GLY A 394 42.52 33.49 93.36
N GLU A 395 42.84 32.20 93.38
CA GLU A 395 42.50 31.24 92.32
C GLU A 395 40.98 31.02 92.22
N TRP A 396 40.48 30.89 90.99
CA TRP A 396 39.12 30.46 90.73
C TRP A 396 39.03 29.71 89.40
N GLU A 397 38.45 28.51 89.45
CA GLU A 397 38.28 27.62 88.29
C GLU A 397 36.80 27.25 88.11
N ILE A 398 36.31 27.33 86.87
CA ILE A 398 34.92 27.06 86.50
C ILE A 398 34.82 25.96 85.44
N GLY A 399 33.69 25.26 85.44
CA GLY A 399 33.33 24.30 84.42
C GLY A 399 31.84 24.39 84.08
N ILE A 400 31.32 23.35 83.43
CA ILE A 400 29.91 23.23 83.06
C ILE A 400 29.34 21.98 83.74
N SER A 401 28.15 22.08 84.35
CA SER A 401 27.48 20.94 84.98
C SER A 401 27.01 19.92 83.94
N ALA A 402 26.95 18.64 84.32
CA ALA A 402 26.31 17.60 83.52
C ALA A 402 24.96 17.25 84.15
N PRO A 403 23.84 17.26 83.40
CA PRO A 403 22.64 16.53 83.80
C PRO A 403 23.00 15.05 84.08
N SER A 404 22.42 14.45 85.13
CA SER A 404 22.75 13.07 85.56
C SER A 404 22.51 12.01 84.49
N SER A 405 21.65 12.29 83.51
CA SER A 405 21.34 11.41 82.38
C SER A 405 22.34 11.51 81.23
N LEU A 406 23.29 12.45 81.26
CA LEU A 406 24.24 12.69 80.17
C LEU A 406 25.65 12.24 80.55
N THR A 407 26.39 11.77 79.54
CA THR A 407 27.82 11.48 79.71
C THR A 407 28.63 12.69 79.27
N LYS A 408 29.40 13.29 80.18
CA LYS A 408 30.39 14.32 79.82
C LYS A 408 31.63 13.65 79.24
N ILE A 409 31.83 13.82 77.93
CA ILE A 409 32.91 13.17 77.18
C ILE A 409 34.25 13.86 77.45
N TYR A 410 34.28 15.20 77.35
CA TYR A 410 35.46 16.02 77.62
C TYR A 410 35.06 17.34 78.29
N GLU A 411 35.96 17.93 79.07
CA GLU A 411 35.80 19.26 79.67
C GLU A 411 37.12 20.03 79.65
N ALA A 412 37.05 21.29 79.19
CA ALA A 412 38.07 22.31 79.36
C ALA A 412 37.55 23.33 80.37
N THR A 413 38.15 23.37 81.56
CA THR A 413 37.78 24.32 82.62
C THR A 413 38.38 25.70 82.35
N GLY A 414 37.69 26.74 82.82
CA GLY A 414 38.14 28.13 82.75
C GLY A 414 38.81 28.53 84.06
N TYR A 415 40.01 29.12 84.01
CA TYR A 415 40.81 29.44 85.20
C TYR A 415 41.20 30.92 85.24
N THR A 416 41.31 31.48 86.45
CA THR A 416 41.72 32.87 86.68
C THR A 416 42.42 33.03 88.04
N ASN A 417 43.37 33.97 88.17
CA ASN A 417 44.10 34.25 89.41
C ASN A 417 44.65 35.69 89.42
N GLY A 418 44.71 36.33 90.58
CA GLY A 418 45.37 37.61 90.82
C GLY A 418 44.45 38.82 90.81
N HIS A 419 44.01 39.26 89.62
CA HIS A 419 43.38 40.55 89.29
C HIS A 419 42.08 40.88 90.05
N ASN A 420 42.20 41.18 91.34
CA ASN A 420 41.06 41.45 92.22
C ASN A 420 40.23 42.63 91.70
N SER A 421 38.90 42.46 91.65
CA SER A 421 37.93 43.43 91.15
C SER A 421 38.05 43.78 89.65
N GLN A 422 38.78 42.99 88.86
CA GLN A 422 38.88 43.16 87.40
C GLN A 422 38.44 41.87 86.70
N ALA A 423 37.37 41.90 85.89
CA ALA A 423 36.88 40.69 85.23
C ALA A 423 37.73 40.31 84.01
N MET A 424 38.51 39.23 84.11
CA MET A 424 39.31 38.67 83.01
C MET A 424 38.63 37.46 82.39
N ALA A 425 38.84 37.24 81.09
CA ALA A 425 38.25 36.11 80.36
C ALA A 425 38.72 34.76 80.93
N MET A 426 37.77 33.86 81.18
CA MET A 426 37.98 32.51 81.71
C MET A 426 36.94 31.52 81.12
N PRO A 427 36.88 31.35 79.78
CA PRO A 427 35.87 30.52 79.16
C PRO A 427 36.02 29.05 79.55
N ALA A 428 34.90 28.32 79.61
CA ALA A 428 34.86 26.88 79.80
C ALA A 428 34.09 26.20 78.67
N LYS A 429 34.44 24.95 78.35
CA LYS A 429 33.80 24.17 77.28
C LYS A 429 33.67 22.71 77.68
N ALA A 430 32.57 22.07 77.31
CA ALA A 430 32.35 20.64 77.54
C ALA A 430 31.52 20.01 76.41
N ILE A 431 31.76 18.71 76.16
CA ILE A 431 31.00 17.92 75.18
C ILE A 431 30.24 16.82 75.91
N TYR A 432 28.97 16.63 75.55
CA TYR A 432 28.05 15.67 76.16
C TYR A 432 27.40 14.77 75.11
N SER A 433 27.31 13.48 75.39
CA SER A 433 26.52 12.53 74.60
C SER A 433 25.29 12.04 75.36
N GLY A 434 24.34 11.46 74.61
CA GLY A 434 23.13 10.83 75.16
C GLY A 434 21.93 11.77 75.29
N LEU A 435 21.90 12.88 74.54
CA LEU A 435 20.70 13.71 74.47
C LEU A 435 19.65 13.00 73.61
N THR A 436 18.43 12.92 74.10
CA THR A 436 17.31 12.20 73.47
C THR A 436 16.21 13.16 73.06
N LYS A 437 15.57 12.87 71.92
CA LYS A 437 14.51 13.70 71.34
C LYS A 437 13.38 13.96 72.33
N GLY A 438 12.99 15.24 72.44
CA GLY A 438 11.87 15.68 73.25
C GLY A 438 12.15 15.83 74.74
N GLN A 439 13.34 15.42 75.22
CA GLN A 439 13.74 15.61 76.61
C GLN A 439 14.32 17.01 76.83
N GLN A 440 14.05 17.58 78.01
CA GLN A 440 14.56 18.88 78.42
C GLN A 440 15.86 18.73 79.21
N TYR A 441 16.86 19.55 78.88
CA TYR A 441 18.17 19.56 79.52
C TYR A 441 18.52 20.96 80.01
N THR A 442 19.21 21.04 81.14
CA THR A 442 19.73 22.28 81.73
C THR A 442 21.23 22.16 81.97
N PHE A 443 22.00 23.09 81.43
CA PHE A 443 23.43 23.24 81.68
C PHE A 443 23.68 24.49 82.51
N ASP A 444 24.48 24.37 83.56
CA ASP A 444 24.83 25.46 84.48
C ASP A 444 26.34 25.63 84.59
N LYS A 445 26.78 26.82 84.96
CA LYS A 445 28.14 27.03 85.47
C LYS A 445 28.36 26.24 86.75
N ARG A 446 29.46 25.48 86.85
CA ARG A 446 29.95 24.89 88.11
C ARG A 446 31.24 25.55 88.56
N ASP A 447 31.44 25.65 89.87
CA ASP A 447 32.77 25.92 90.44
C ASP A 447 33.52 24.60 90.54
N VAL A 448 34.77 24.59 90.06
CA VAL A 448 35.65 23.41 90.09
C VAL A 448 36.54 23.49 91.33
N SER A 449 37.21 24.64 91.49
CA SER A 449 38.14 24.92 92.58
C SER A 449 38.23 26.43 92.84
N GLY A 450 38.76 26.82 94.00
CA GLY A 450 38.83 28.22 94.42
C GLY A 450 37.45 28.81 94.80
N ARG A 451 37.39 30.14 94.97
CA ARG A 451 36.17 30.85 95.37
C ARG A 451 35.92 32.06 94.48
N ALA A 452 34.68 32.27 94.06
CA ALA A 452 34.29 33.40 93.22
C ALA A 452 34.47 34.75 93.95
N GLY A 453 35.11 35.72 93.27
CA GLY A 453 35.18 37.12 93.70
C GLY A 453 34.15 38.02 93.01
N GLY A 454 33.87 37.76 91.73
CA GLY A 454 32.83 38.42 90.95
C GLY A 454 32.85 38.01 89.48
N SER A 455 31.75 38.26 88.76
CA SER A 455 31.58 37.89 87.35
C SER A 455 31.02 39.04 86.52
N SER A 456 31.35 39.08 85.23
CA SER A 456 30.80 40.03 84.27
C SER A 456 30.44 39.32 82.97
N ARG A 457 29.26 39.65 82.42
CA ARG A 457 28.78 39.23 81.09
C ARG A 457 28.96 37.73 80.79
N PRO A 458 28.44 36.82 81.63
CA PRO A 458 28.42 35.40 81.30
C PRO A 458 27.52 35.15 80.08
N MET A 459 27.88 34.20 79.23
CA MET A 459 27.04 33.78 78.11
C MET A 459 27.35 32.32 77.75
N MET A 460 26.33 31.46 77.82
CA MET A 460 26.44 30.05 77.48
C MET A 460 25.71 29.76 76.16
N ILE A 461 26.38 29.05 75.26
CA ILE A 461 25.85 28.55 73.99
C ILE A 461 25.93 27.02 73.99
N VAL A 462 24.82 26.40 73.62
CA VAL A 462 24.74 24.96 73.34
C VAL A 462 24.60 24.77 71.84
N LYS A 463 25.49 23.97 71.24
CA LYS A 463 25.41 23.50 69.86
C LYS A 463 25.05 22.03 69.89
N LEU A 464 24.01 21.63 69.16
CA LEU A 464 23.61 20.24 69.02
C LEU A 464 24.01 19.73 67.65
N TYR A 465 24.55 18.51 67.62
CA TYR A 465 24.85 17.76 66.41
C TYR A 465 23.98 16.50 66.42
N ARG A 466 23.03 16.42 65.49
CA ARG A 466 22.11 15.27 65.37
C ARG A 466 22.90 13.98 65.14
N ASN A 467 22.55 12.93 65.89
CA ASN A 467 23.16 11.60 65.78
C ASN A 467 22.71 10.87 64.50
#